data_AF-A0A849TMK5-F1
#
_entry.id   AF-A0A849TMK5-F1
#
_cell.length_a   1.000
_cell.length_b   1.000
_cell.length_c   1.000
_cell.angle_alpha   90.00
_cell.angle_beta   90.00
_cell.angle_gamma   90.00
#
_symmetry.space_group_name_H-M   'P 1'
#
loop_
_entity.id
_entity.type
_entity.pdbx_description
1 polymer ?
#
loop_
_entity_poly.entity_id
_entity_poly.type
_entity_poly.pdbx_seq_one_letter_code
_entity_poly.pdbx_strand_id
1 'polypeptide(L)' 'MEIMPGQATLEDLARVLRNGASVKIRRSAKAAIDAAAHLVAAAAAGGEPVYGVNTGFGKLASIRIAPGDTATLQR' A
#
# COMPACT_ATOMS: atom_id res chain seq x y z
N MET A 1 -9.23 19.07 4.35
CA MET A 1 -7.78 19.38 4.39
C MET A 1 -7.05 18.55 3.36
N GLU A 2 -5.91 19.00 2.87
CA GLU A 2 -5.08 18.24 1.94
C GLU A 2 -3.71 17.99 2.58
N ILE A 3 -3.28 16.72 2.66
CA ILE A 3 -2.04 16.31 3.33
C ILE A 3 -1.02 15.77 2.33
N MET A 4 0.26 16.07 2.57
CA MET A 4 1.36 15.37 1.91
C MET A 4 1.68 14.11 2.72
N PRO A 5 1.72 12.91 2.10
CA PRO A 5 2.16 11.70 2.79
C PRO A 5 3.53 11.88 3.45
N GLY A 6 3.67 11.40 4.69
CA GLY A 6 4.89 11.55 5.48
C GLY A 6 5.10 12.92 6.13
N GLN A 7 4.18 13.88 5.95
CA GLN A 7 4.28 15.23 6.53
C GLN A 7 3.04 15.65 7.33
N ALA A 8 2.19 14.70 7.71
CA ALA A 8 1.04 14.98 8.55
C ALA A 8 1.48 15.48 9.92
N THR A 9 0.87 16.56 10.41
CA THR A 9 1.18 17.14 11.71
C THR A 9 0.23 16.65 12.80
N LEU A 10 0.58 16.88 14.08
CA LEU A 10 -0.34 16.64 15.19
C LEU A 10 -1.58 17.53 15.13
N GLU A 11 -1.48 18.72 14.52
CA GLU A 11 -2.62 19.60 14.30
C GLU A 11 -3.58 19.02 13.25
N ASP A 12 -3.06 18.47 12.15
CA ASP A 12 -3.89 17.77 11.16
C ASP A 12 -4.63 16.61 11.81
N LEU A 13 -3.93 15.81 12.62
CA LEU A 13 -4.52 14.69 13.35
C LEU A 13 -5.61 15.17 14.32
N ALA A 14 -5.35 16.23 15.08
CA ALA A 14 -6.31 16.85 15.98
C ALA A 14 -7.59 17.29 15.25
N ARG A 15 -7.46 17.92 14.09
CA ARG A 15 -8.59 18.38 13.27
C ARG A 15 -9.43 17.21 12.76
N VAL A 16 -8.80 16.08 12.40
CA VAL A 16 -9.53 14.87 12.01
C VAL A 16 -10.27 14.26 13.20
N LEU A 17 -9.56 14.00 14.30
CA LEU A 17 -10.10 13.28 15.46
C LEU A 17 -11.19 14.06 16.20
N ARG A 18 -11.04 15.38 16.34
CA ARG A 18 -11.98 16.20 17.12
C ARG A 18 -13.11 16.78 16.28
N ASN A 19 -12.83 17.10 15.01
CA ASN A 19 -13.78 17.87 14.19
C ASN A 19 -14.30 17.07 12.99
N GLY A 20 -13.93 15.79 12.85
CA GLY A 20 -14.35 14.96 11.72
C GLY A 20 -13.91 15.50 10.36
N ALA A 21 -12.81 16.24 10.31
CA ALA A 21 -12.41 16.94 9.09
C ALA A 21 -12.09 15.95 7.95
N SER A 22 -12.67 16.17 6.77
CA SER A 22 -12.37 15.35 5.59
C SER A 22 -10.92 15.56 5.12
N VAL A 23 -10.25 14.46 4.76
CA VAL A 23 -8.86 14.45 4.32
C VAL A 23 -8.77 14.10 2.83
N LYS A 24 -7.92 14.82 2.10
CA LYS A 24 -7.49 14.49 0.74
C LYS A 24 -5.97 14.33 0.74
N ILE A 25 -5.45 13.44 -0.09
CA ILE A 25 -4.02 13.33 -0.34
C ILE A 25 -3.64 14.32 -1.43
N ARG A 26 -2.52 15.02 -1.28
CA ARG A 26 -1.99 15.92 -2.31
C ARG A 26 -1.86 15.21 -3.65
N ARG A 27 -2.40 15.82 -4.70
CA ARG A 27 -2.41 15.23 -6.06
C ARG A 27 -1.00 14.92 -6.59
N SER A 28 0.02 15.65 -6.14
CA SER A 28 1.43 15.39 -6.49
C SER A 28 1.92 13.99 -6.08
N ALA A 29 1.30 13.35 -5.07
CA ALA A 29 1.67 11.99 -4.66
C ALA A 29 1.19 10.90 -5.63
N LYS A 30 0.19 11.21 -6.49
CA LYS A 30 -0.48 10.21 -7.34
C LYS A 30 0.49 9.46 -8.25
N ALA A 31 1.42 10.17 -8.89
CA ALA A 31 2.37 9.55 -9.82
C ALA A 31 3.28 8.53 -9.13
N ALA A 32 3.77 8.85 -7.92
CA ALA A 32 4.61 7.92 -7.16
C ALA A 32 3.82 6.69 -6.67
N ILE A 33 2.57 6.89 -6.24
CA ILE A 33 1.67 5.80 -5.84
C ILE A 33 1.40 4.87 -7.03
N ASP A 34 1.11 5.41 -8.21
CA ASP A 34 0.84 4.62 -9.41
C ASP A 34 2.06 3.80 -9.85
N ALA A 35 3.25 4.41 -9.82
CA ALA A 35 4.50 3.72 -10.13
C ALA A 35 4.76 2.56 -9.15
N ALA A 36 4.55 2.77 -7.85
CA ALA A 36 4.68 1.72 -6.84
C ALA A 36 3.65 0.60 -7.06
N ALA A 37 2.40 0.95 -7.34
CA ALA A 37 1.34 -0.03 -7.61
C ALA A 37 1.65 -0.90 -8.85
N HIS A 38 2.18 -0.30 -9.91
CA HIS A 38 2.61 -1.03 -11.11
C HIS A 38 3.75 -2.01 -10.79
N LEU A 39 4.72 -1.61 -9.96
CA LEU A 39 5.83 -2.48 -9.57
C LEU A 39 5.34 -3.68 -8.75
N VAL A 40 4.42 -3.46 -7.80
CA VAL A 40 3.81 -4.55 -7.01
C VAL A 40 3.01 -5.49 -7.92
N ALA A 41 2.24 -4.96 -8.87
CA ALA A 41 1.49 -5.78 -9.82
C ALA A 41 2.42 -6.66 -10.69
N ALA A 42 3.54 -6.09 -11.16
CA ALA A 42 4.53 -6.85 -11.91
C ALA A 42 5.19 -7.95 -11.05
N ALA A 43 5.52 -7.64 -9.79
CA ALA A 43 6.08 -8.63 -8.85
C ALA A 43 5.08 -9.76 -8.52
N ALA A 44 3.80 -9.42 -8.33
CA ALA A 44 2.74 -10.41 -8.08
C ALA A 44 2.54 -11.38 -9.26
N ALA A 45 2.74 -10.91 -10.50
CA ALA A 45 2.66 -11.72 -11.71
C ALA A 45 3.98 -12.43 -12.07
N GLY A 46 5.10 -11.99 -11.51
CA GLY A 46 6.45 -12.51 -11.79
C GLY A 46 6.79 -13.78 -11.02
N GLY A 47 7.87 -14.45 -11.44
CA GLY A 47 8.37 -15.67 -10.79
C GLY A 47 9.38 -15.45 -9.65
N GLU A 48 9.94 -14.24 -9.56
CA GLU A 48 10.88 -13.88 -8.50
C GLU A 48 10.13 -13.75 -7.16
N PRO A 49 10.60 -14.41 -6.07
CA PRO A 49 9.90 -14.41 -4.80
C PRO A 49 10.05 -13.06 -4.10
N VAL A 50 8.92 -12.43 -3.78
CA VAL A 50 8.82 -11.14 -3.08
C VAL A 50 7.92 -11.29 -1.86
N TYR A 51 8.51 -11.03 -0.69
CA TYR A 51 7.87 -11.22 0.60
C TYR A 51 6.55 -10.46 0.72
N GLY A 52 5.46 -11.18 1.04
CA GLY A 52 4.13 -10.61 1.24
C GLY A 52 3.44 -10.11 -0.03
N VAL A 53 4.05 -10.34 -1.21
CA VAL A 53 3.47 -10.01 -2.53
C VAL A 53 3.06 -11.28 -3.26
N ASN A 54 4.04 -12.15 -3.61
CA ASN A 54 3.80 -13.46 -4.21
C ASN A 54 4.37 -14.61 -3.35
N THR A 55 4.59 -14.34 -2.07
CA THR A 55 4.90 -15.36 -1.06
C THR A 55 3.91 -15.28 0.10
N GLY A 56 3.89 -16.30 0.96
CA GLY A 56 3.19 -16.24 2.24
C GLY A 56 3.82 -15.24 3.23
N PHE A 57 3.21 -15.15 4.41
CA PHE A 57 3.64 -14.28 5.50
C PHE A 57 4.30 -15.07 6.64
N GLY A 58 5.20 -14.44 7.40
CA GLY A 58 5.80 -15.04 8.60
C GLY A 58 6.45 -16.40 8.32
N LYS A 59 5.97 -17.46 8.99
CA LYS A 59 6.48 -18.84 8.81
C LYS A 59 6.38 -19.33 7.36
N LEU A 60 5.48 -18.76 6.55
CA LEU A 60 5.24 -19.12 5.15
C LEU A 60 5.97 -18.19 4.16
N ALA A 61 6.88 -17.33 4.64
CA ALA A 61 7.64 -16.39 3.81
C ALA A 61 8.41 -17.04 2.65
N SER A 62 8.78 -18.32 2.79
CA SER A 62 9.50 -19.08 1.76
C SER A 62 8.57 -19.78 0.75
N ILE A 63 7.25 -19.78 0.99
CA ILE A 63 6.28 -20.44 0.13
C ILE A 63 5.80 -19.43 -0.91
N ARG A 64 6.02 -19.75 -2.20
CA ARG A 64 5.46 -18.97 -3.31
C ARG A 64 3.96 -19.21 -3.44
N ILE A 65 3.26 -18.16 -3.80
CA ILE A 65 1.83 -18.14 -4.09
C ILE A 65 1.66 -18.03 -5.60
N ALA A 66 0.77 -18.83 -6.19
CA ALA A 66 0.50 -18.74 -7.61
C ALA A 66 -0.10 -17.36 -7.96
N PRO A 67 0.21 -16.77 -9.13
CA PRO A 67 -0.29 -15.44 -9.50
C PRO A 67 -1.81 -15.28 -9.35
N GLY A 68 -2.58 -16.32 -9.69
CA GLY A 68 -4.05 -16.34 -9.57
C GLY A 68 -4.58 -16.30 -8.13
N ASP A 69 -3.76 -16.67 -7.15
CA ASP A 69 -4.14 -16.75 -5.74
C ASP A 69 -3.68 -15.53 -4.93
N THR A 70 -2.85 -14.65 -5.50
CA THR A 70 -2.33 -13.46 -4.83
C THR A 70 -3.43 -12.48 -4.39
N ALA A 71 -4.56 -12.40 -5.11
CA ALA A 71 -5.72 -11.61 -4.68
C ALA A 71 -6.44 -12.23 -3.47
N THR A 72 -6.50 -13.56 -3.40
CA THR A 72 -7.10 -14.28 -2.26
C THR A 72 -6.25 -14.15 -1.01
N LEU A 73 -4.92 -14.10 -1.17
CA LEU A 73 -3.97 -13.86 -0.07
C LEU A 73 -4.22 -12.54 0.69
N GLN A 74 -4.76 -11.52 0.02
CA GLN A 74 -4.91 -10.16 0.56
C GLN A 74 -6.32 -9.86 1.13
N ARG A 75 -7.17 -10.87 1.27
CA ARG A 75 -8.48 -10.75 1.95
C ARG A 75 -8.33 -10.91 3.46
#